data_AF-A0A920TH89-F1
#
_entry.id   AF-A0A920TH89-F1
#
_cell.length_a   1.000
_cell.length_b   1.000
_cell.length_c   1.000
_cell.angle_alpha   90.00
_cell.angle_beta   90.00
_cell.angle_gamma   90.00
#
_symmetry.space_group_name_H-M   'P 1'
#
loop_
_entity.id
_entity.type
_entity.pdbx_description
1 polymer ?
#
loop_
_entity_poly.entity_id
_entity_poly.type
_entity_poly.pdbx_seq_one_letter_code
_entity_poly.pdbx_strand_id
1 'polypeptide(L)' 'MIKYFENKKIVIGVTGSIAAYKSVDIASQLTQRGAIVDVIMTEKATKFVSPLSFQAITHRKVVVDLYDPASEWAWII' A
#
# COMPACT_ATOMS: atom_id res chain seq x y z
N MET A 1 25.56 -6.52 -6.21
CA MET A 1 24.11 -6.67 -6.50
C MET A 1 23.51 -5.28 -6.51
N ILE A 2 22.99 -4.80 -7.65
CA ILE A 2 22.50 -3.42 -7.77
C ILE A 2 21.12 -3.32 -7.11
N LYS A 3 20.98 -2.47 -6.09
CA LYS A 3 19.72 -2.23 -5.40
C LYS A 3 18.98 -1.05 -6.05
N TYR A 4 18.23 -1.32 -7.12
CA TYR A 4 17.51 -0.29 -7.91
C TYR A 4 16.43 0.47 -7.12
N PHE A 5 15.88 -0.15 -6.08
CA PHE A 5 14.72 0.36 -5.35
C PHE A 5 15.04 0.87 -3.94
N GLU A 6 16.31 0.80 -3.52
CA GLU A 6 16.72 1.23 -2.18
C GLU A 6 16.42 2.73 -1.99
N ASN A 7 15.72 3.05 -0.90
CA ASN A 7 15.27 4.39 -0.52
C ASN A 7 14.35 5.08 -1.56
N LYS A 8 13.82 4.35 -2.55
CA LYS A 8 12.80 4.89 -3.46
C LYS A 8 11.44 4.90 -2.77
N LYS A 9 10.74 6.03 -2.87
CA LYS A 9 9.34 6.14 -2.43
C LYS A 9 8.43 5.70 -3.57
N ILE A 10 7.59 4.70 -3.32
CA ILE A 10 6.69 4.10 -4.30
C ILE A 10 5.29 4.09 -3.71
N VAL A 11 4.31 4.54 -4.49
CA VAL A 11 2.90 4.43 -4.15
C VAL A 11 2.27 3.29 -4.94
N ILE A 12 1.57 2.40 -4.24
CA ILE A 12 0.77 1.33 -4.86
C ILE A 12 -0.71 1.69 -4.70
N GLY A 13 -1.38 1.96 -5.83
CA GLY A 13 -2.83 2.11 -5.88
C GLY A 13 -3.52 0.77 -6.15
N VAL A 14 -4.44 0.35 -5.29
CA VAL A 14 -5.18 -0.91 -5.40
C VAL A 14 -6.67 -0.65 -5.60
N THR A 15 -7.23 -1.16 -6.69
CA THR A 15 -8.66 -1.04 -7.03
C THR A 15 -9.39 -2.38 -6.90
N GLY A 16 -10.73 -2.36 -6.99
CA GLY A 16 -11.59 -3.54 -6.89
C GLY A 16 -11.46 -4.50 -8.07
N SER A 17 -10.41 -5.31 -8.08
CA SER A 17 -10.13 -6.35 -9.08
C SER A 17 -9.89 -7.69 -8.41
N ILE A 18 -10.23 -8.79 -9.09
CA ILE A 18 -9.90 -10.15 -8.63
C ILE A 18 -8.38 -10.35 -8.44
N ALA A 19 -7.56 -9.58 -9.16
CA ALA A 19 -6.10 -9.64 -9.05
C ALA A 19 -5.54 -8.81 -7.89
N ALA A 20 -6.38 -8.12 -7.10
CA ALA A 20 -5.94 -7.24 -6.02
C ALA A 20 -5.06 -7.97 -4.98
N TYR A 21 -5.33 -9.24 -4.67
CA TYR A 21 -4.52 -9.99 -3.71
C TYR A 21 -3.04 -10.12 -4.14
N LYS A 22 -2.74 -10.16 -5.45
CA LYS A 22 -1.36 -10.26 -5.96
C LYS A 22 -0.56 -8.99 -5.72
N SER A 23 -1.21 -7.85 -5.49
CA SER A 23 -0.51 -6.61 -5.20
C SER A 23 0.18 -6.63 -3.83
N VAL A 24 -0.24 -7.53 -2.92
CA VAL A 24 0.44 -7.78 -1.64
C VAL A 24 1.85 -8.34 -1.88
N ASP A 25 1.99 -9.27 -2.83
CA ASP A 25 3.29 -9.84 -3.19
C ASP A 25 4.21 -8.79 -3.79
N ILE A 26 3.66 -7.90 -4.64
CA ILE A 26 4.40 -6.78 -5.22
C ILE A 26 4.91 -5.84 -4.12
N ALA A 27 4.04 -5.47 -3.17
CA ALA A 27 4.41 -4.62 -2.03
C ALA A 27 5.52 -5.27 -1.18
N SER A 28 5.42 -6.59 -0.94
CA SER A 28 6.42 -7.35 -0.20
C SER A 28 7.78 -7.33 -0.89
N GLN A 29 7.83 -7.64 -2.19
CA GLN A 29 9.08 -7.66 -2.92
C GLN A 29 9.73 -6.27 -3.04
N LEU A 30 8.93 -5.21 -3.19
CA LEU A 30 9.46 -3.84 -3.22
C LEU A 30 10.04 -3.44 -1.86
N THR A 31 9.34 -3.78 -0.77
CA THR A 31 9.81 -3.50 0.60
C THR A 31 11.11 -4.25 0.91
N GLN A 32 11.18 -5.54 0.55
CA GLN A 32 12.41 -6.35 0.69
C GLN A 32 13.60 -5.80 -0.11
N ARG A 33 13.33 -5.10 -1.22
CA ARG A 33 14.35 -4.41 -2.04
C ARG A 33 14.73 -3.03 -1.50
N GLY A 34 14.24 -2.65 -0.32
CA GLY A 34 14.56 -1.38 0.34
C GLY A 34 13.74 -0.18 -0.10
N ALA A 35 12.62 -0.41 -0.82
CA ALA A 35 11.70 0.67 -1.16
C ALA A 35 10.85 1.08 0.05
N ILE A 36 10.48 2.36 0.09
CA ILE A 36 9.47 2.90 1.01
C ILE A 36 8.13 2.82 0.27
N VAL A 37 7.26 1.90 0.67
CA VAL A 37 6.02 1.61 -0.04
C VAL A 37 4.81 2.15 0.71
N ASP A 38 4.14 3.14 0.13
CA ASP A 38 2.85 3.64 0.60
C ASP A 38 1.73 3.00 -0.23
N VAL A 39 0.65 2.57 0.42
CA VAL A 39 -0.45 1.88 -0.27
C VAL A 39 -1.74 2.67 -0.11
N ILE A 40 -2.43 2.87 -1.23
CA ILE A 40 -3.73 3.50 -1.30
C ILE A 40 -4.71 2.50 -1.91
N MET A 41 -5.84 2.29 -1.27
CA MET A 41 -6.84 1.32 -1.67
C MET A 41 -8.18 2.01 -1.89
N THR A 42 -8.94 1.56 -2.89
CA THR A 42 -10.37 1.86 -2.94
C THR A 42 -11.13 1.01 -1.91
N GLU A 43 -12.28 1.48 -1.44
CA GLU A 43 -13.17 0.68 -0.60
C GLU A 43 -13.51 -0.69 -1.22
N LYS A 44 -13.74 -0.75 -2.54
CA LYS A 44 -14.02 -2.01 -3.25
C LYS A 44 -12.83 -2.98 -3.22
N ALA A 45 -11.60 -2.49 -3.23
CA ALA A 45 -10.41 -3.33 -3.11
C ALA A 45 -10.35 -4.06 -1.75
N THR A 46 -10.84 -3.41 -0.69
CA THR A 46 -10.84 -3.99 0.68
C THR A 46 -11.70 -5.25 0.80
N LYS A 47 -12.63 -5.46 -0.13
CA LYS A 47 -13.46 -6.68 -0.21
C LYS A 47 -12.69 -7.89 -0.76
N PHE A 48 -11.61 -7.65 -1.50
CA PHE A 48 -10.76 -8.70 -2.07
C PHE A 48 -9.52 -8.96 -1.21
N VAL A 49 -8.95 -7.91 -0.61
CA VAL A 49 -7.75 -8.00 0.22
C VAL A 49 -7.81 -6.95 1.32
N SER A 50 -7.47 -7.33 2.55
CA SER A 50 -7.55 -6.43 3.70
C SER A 50 -6.41 -5.40 3.69
N PRO A 51 -6.67 -4.13 4.06
CA PRO A 51 -5.60 -3.15 4.33
C PRO A 51 -4.55 -3.66 5.32
N LEU A 52 -4.94 -4.48 6.30
CA LEU A 52 -4.02 -5.06 7.29
C LEU A 52 -2.89 -5.89 6.65
N SER A 53 -3.18 -6.58 5.53
CA SER A 53 -2.18 -7.38 4.81
C SER A 53 -1.05 -6.51 4.27
N PHE A 54 -1.35 -5.31 3.79
CA PHE A 54 -0.32 -4.37 3.34
C PHE A 54 0.41 -3.74 4.52
N GLN A 55 -0.31 -3.33 5.58
CA GLN A 55 0.31 -2.73 6.77
C GLN A 55 1.36 -3.66 7.41
N ALA A 56 1.05 -4.96 7.50
CA ALA A 56 1.96 -5.96 8.06
C ALA A 56 3.27 -6.09 7.28
N ILE A 57 3.25 -5.80 5.98
CA ILE A 57 4.37 -6.00 5.06
C ILE A 57 5.16 -4.71 4.84
N THR A 58 4.47 -3.59 4.62
CA THR A 58 5.11 -2.30 4.37
C THR A 58 5.51 -1.59 5.65
N HIS A 59 4.96 -2.01 6.80
CA HIS A 59 5.07 -1.35 8.10
C HIS A 59 4.58 0.11 8.08
N ARG A 60 3.62 0.41 7.20
CA ARG A 60 3.08 1.75 6.97
C ARG A 60 1.56 1.72 6.92
N LYS A 61 0.93 2.81 7.32
CA LYS A 61 -0.53 2.97 7.24
C LYS A 61 -0.96 2.87 5.78
N VAL A 62 -2.14 2.28 5.59
CA VAL A 62 -2.78 2.12 4.27
C VAL A 62 -3.95 3.07 4.22
N VAL A 63 -4.00 3.89 3.18
CA VAL A 63 -5.09 4.86 3.00
C VAL A 63 -6.21 4.17 2.24
N VAL A 64 -7.42 4.19 2.79
CA VAL A 64 -8.62 3.66 2.12
C VAL A 64 -9.61 4.76 1.83
N ASP A 65 -9.75 5.68 2.78
CA ASP A 65 -10.57 6.87 2.70
C ASP A 65 -9.70 8.09 3.01
N LEU A 66 -9.82 9.13 2.18
CA LEU A 66 -9.10 10.38 2.34
C LEU A 66 -9.74 11.27 3.43
N TYR A 67 -10.99 11.03 3.77
CA TYR A 67 -11.73 11.80 4.79
C TYR A 67 -11.76 11.11 6.16
N ASP A 68 -11.05 9.99 6.32
CA ASP A 68 -10.97 9.29 7.60
C ASP A 68 -10.24 10.17 8.63
N PRO A 69 -10.92 10.67 9.69
CA PRO A 69 -10.34 11.57 10.67
C PRO A 69 -9.24 10.92 11.52
N ALA A 70 -9.13 9.58 11.53
CA ALA A 70 -8.04 8.86 12.18
C ALA A 70 -6.80 8.71 11.27
N SER A 71 -6.92 9.07 9.99
CA SER A 71 -5.82 9.04 9.04
C SER A 71 -4.92 10.27 9.18
N GLU A 72 -3.61 10.09 9.08
CA GLU A 72 -2.65 11.20 9.03
C GLU A 72 -2.78 12.03 7.74
N TRP A 73 -3.53 11.52 6.76
CA TRP A 73 -3.74 12.11 5.45
C TRP A 73 -5.00 12.97 5.35
N ALA A 74 -5.87 12.93 6.37
CA ALA A 74 -7.15 13.64 6.41
C ALA A 74 -7.04 15.16 6.24
N TRP A 75 -5.88 15.73 6.58
CA TRP A 75 -5.64 17.18 6.61
C TRP A 75 -4.84 17.70 5.42
N ILE A 76 -4.57 16.84 4.42
CA ILE A 76 -3.74 17.16 3.25
C ILE A 76 -4.60 17.56 2.03
N ILE A 77 -5.91 17.31 2.08
CA ILE A 77 -6.92 17.77 1.12
C ILE A 77 -7.84 18.79 1.78
#